data_AF-M2QE81-F1
#
_entry.id   AF-M2QE81-F1
#
_cell.length_a   1.000
_cell.length_b   1.000
_cell.length_c   1.000
_cell.angle_alpha   90.00
_cell.angle_beta   90.00
_cell.angle_gamma   90.00
#
_symmetry.space_group_name_H-M   'P 1'
#
loop_
_entity.id
_entity.type
_entity.pdbx_description
1 polymer ?
#
loop_
_entity_poly.entity_id
_entity_poly.type
_entity_poly.pdbx_seq_one_letter_code
_entity_poly.pdbx_strand_id
1 'polypeptide(L)'
;MCCVDKKYSHYVCPRCHQGVCSVKCYQTHNNGNCFNSFSSNEINQLMKFKIKEDEIQSFRDVLQKDGKVDTEKYDTKDIDDMLLRKIESGEINDINQLKAILSQDQIQKFERNLTKLCQQQIEQYVPWYLSISSSNLPREIMTSINVSKVSPVVVQCIDCCCVVYIALTRLYVSTEIFDVYSSEIDVQLQELLPFLYQRYPTVFPNDYIYYVIDWMKKNEYIENIPQTASLIRGDYQIIKEDIYLVSLLISHLHQFYSQFPLISKKLEFYYAFVNTQEYRSITISYIN
;
A
#
# COMPACT_ATOMS: atom_id res chain seq x y z
N MET A 1 -16.93 7.93 39.73
CA MET A 1 -16.83 9.40 39.72
C MET A 1 -15.86 9.80 38.63
N CYS A 2 -16.33 10.38 37.53
CA CYS A 2 -15.47 10.92 36.47
C CYS A 2 -14.93 12.29 36.91
N CYS A 3 -13.69 12.62 36.56
CA CYS A 3 -12.97 13.81 37.02
C CYS A 3 -13.70 15.09 36.60
N VAL A 4 -14.34 15.79 37.55
CA VAL A 4 -15.08 17.04 37.30
C VAL A 4 -14.15 18.27 37.30
N ASP A 5 -12.92 18.12 37.82
CA ASP A 5 -11.97 19.22 37.94
C ASP A 5 -11.02 19.33 36.74
N LYS A 6 -10.97 20.55 36.15
CA LYS A 6 -10.10 20.94 35.02
C LYS A 6 -8.61 20.64 35.23
N LYS A 7 -8.15 20.46 36.47
CA LYS A 7 -6.74 20.15 36.79
C LYS A 7 -6.31 18.73 36.37
N TYR A 8 -7.25 17.81 36.11
CA TYR A 8 -6.95 16.42 35.78
C TYR A 8 -7.54 15.98 34.42
N SER A 9 -8.10 16.89 33.63
CA SER A 9 -8.61 16.60 32.29
C SER A 9 -7.49 16.66 31.25
N HIS A 10 -7.33 15.61 30.44
CA HIS A 10 -6.41 15.57 29.29
C HIS A 10 -7.12 15.88 27.97
N TYR A 11 -8.43 15.73 27.92
CA TYR A 11 -9.25 15.93 26.73
C TYR A 11 -10.48 16.77 27.06
N VAL A 12 -11.10 17.37 26.04
CA VAL A 12 -12.32 18.18 26.18
C VAL A 12 -13.40 17.59 25.27
N CYS A 13 -14.59 17.35 25.82
CA CYS A 13 -15.72 16.86 25.03
C CYS A 13 -16.17 17.94 24.03
N PRO A 14 -16.22 17.65 22.71
CA PRO A 14 -16.59 18.65 21.69
C PRO A 14 -18.08 19.02 21.72
N ARG A 15 -18.92 18.27 22.44
CA ARG A 15 -20.37 18.53 22.55
C ARG A 15 -20.72 19.46 23.70
N CYS A 16 -20.22 19.17 24.90
CA CYS A 16 -20.56 19.90 26.11
C CYS A 16 -19.40 20.70 26.71
N HIS A 17 -18.21 20.63 26.09
CA HIS A 17 -16.99 21.33 26.52
C HIS A 17 -16.50 20.99 27.94
N GLN A 18 -16.98 19.87 28.50
CA GLN A 18 -16.49 19.37 29.77
C GLN A 18 -15.16 18.64 29.60
N GLY A 19 -14.24 18.83 30.55
CA GLY A 19 -12.97 18.14 30.59
C GLY A 19 -13.16 16.66 30.95
N VAL A 20 -12.47 15.77 30.25
CA VAL A 20 -12.44 14.33 30.52
C VAL A 20 -10.98 13.85 30.59
N CYS A 21 -10.67 12.95 31.51
CA CYS A 21 -9.29 12.50 31.74
C CYS A 21 -8.88 11.30 30.88
N SER A 22 -9.84 10.59 30.27
CA SER A 22 -9.59 9.40 29.46
C SER A 22 -10.75 9.12 28.50
N VAL A 23 -10.52 8.27 27.49
CA VAL A 23 -11.56 7.81 26.56
C VAL A 23 -12.71 7.10 27.29
N LYS A 24 -12.41 6.32 28.34
CA LYS A 24 -13.45 5.67 29.16
C LYS A 24 -14.35 6.70 29.87
N CYS A 25 -13.76 7.82 30.33
CA CYS A 25 -14.54 8.94 30.87
C CYS A 25 -15.33 9.67 29.77
N TYR A 26 -14.77 9.80 28.56
CA TYR A 26 -15.50 10.36 27.43
C TYR A 26 -16.73 9.52 27.05
N GLN A 27 -16.65 8.18 27.08
CA GLN A 27 -17.77 7.30 26.76
C GLN A 27 -18.90 7.32 27.80
N THR A 28 -18.59 7.66 29.06
CA THR A 28 -19.54 7.54 30.18
C THR A 28 -20.01 8.89 30.73
N HIS A 29 -19.28 9.98 30.49
CA HIS A 29 -19.69 11.31 30.96
C HIS A 29 -21.02 11.75 30.33
N ASN A 30 -21.76 12.58 31.06
CA ASN A 30 -23.11 12.99 30.69
C ASN A 30 -24.03 11.78 30.39
N ASN A 31 -23.90 10.72 31.21
CA ASN A 31 -24.59 9.42 31.06
C ASN A 31 -24.42 8.79 29.68
N GLY A 32 -23.29 9.06 29.01
CA GLY A 32 -23.02 8.58 27.65
C GLY A 32 -23.76 9.34 26.55
N ASN A 33 -24.60 10.33 26.86
CA ASN A 33 -25.38 11.06 25.85
C ASN A 33 -24.50 11.81 24.86
N CYS A 34 -23.40 12.42 25.31
CA CYS A 34 -22.47 13.12 24.43
C CYS A 34 -21.77 12.16 23.46
N PHE A 35 -21.35 10.99 23.96
CA PHE A 35 -20.71 9.96 23.14
C PHE A 35 -21.69 9.34 22.16
N ASN A 36 -22.89 8.95 22.62
CA ASN A 36 -23.93 8.36 21.79
C ASN A 36 -24.40 9.34 20.71
N SER A 37 -24.62 10.62 21.06
CA SER A 37 -24.99 11.65 20.07
C SER A 37 -23.86 11.96 19.07
N PHE A 38 -22.59 11.91 19.48
CA PHE A 38 -21.47 12.05 18.57
C PHE A 38 -21.38 10.83 17.62
N SER A 39 -21.37 9.62 18.18
CA SER A 39 -21.33 8.36 17.44
C SER A 39 -22.52 8.22 16.48
N SER A 40 -23.74 8.52 16.93
CA SER A 40 -24.92 8.53 16.06
C SER A 40 -24.85 9.59 14.98
N ASN A 41 -24.28 10.77 15.22
CA ASN A 41 -24.10 11.78 14.17
C ASN A 41 -23.05 11.36 13.13
N GLU A 42 -21.94 10.78 13.56
CA GLU A 42 -20.90 10.22 12.66
C GLU A 42 -21.47 9.07 11.84
N ILE A 43 -22.16 8.12 12.48
CA ILE A 43 -22.86 7.02 11.81
C ILE A 43 -23.93 7.56 10.86
N ASN A 44 -24.71 8.56 11.26
CA ASN A 44 -25.71 9.19 10.36
C ASN A 44 -25.06 9.97 9.22
N GLN A 45 -23.86 10.54 9.39
CA GLN A 45 -23.10 11.16 8.30
C GLN A 45 -22.53 10.12 7.34
N LEU A 46 -22.07 8.97 7.84
CA LEU A 46 -21.69 7.82 7.03
C LEU A 46 -22.90 7.20 6.32
N MET A 47 -24.07 7.19 6.95
CA MET A 47 -25.33 6.70 6.38
C MET A 47 -26.05 7.71 5.47
N LYS A 48 -25.54 8.97 5.35
CA LYS A 48 -26.01 9.92 4.32
C LYS A 48 -25.62 9.49 2.91
N PHE A 49 -24.69 8.54 2.76
CA PHE A 49 -24.60 7.71 1.57
C PHE A 49 -25.80 6.75 1.58
N LYS A 50 -26.96 7.25 1.13
CA LYS A 50 -28.21 6.48 1.09
C LYS A 50 -28.04 5.26 0.19
N ILE A 51 -27.88 4.10 0.80
CA ILE A 51 -28.29 2.82 0.21
C ILE A 51 -29.81 2.89 0.07
N LYS A 52 -30.33 2.61 -1.13
CA LYS A 52 -31.75 2.80 -1.41
C LYS A 52 -32.58 1.72 -0.69
N GLU A 53 -33.87 1.99 -0.42
CA GLU A 53 -34.74 1.06 0.32
C GLU A 53 -34.92 -0.30 -0.39
N ASP A 54 -34.84 -0.32 -1.72
CA ASP A 54 -34.81 -1.52 -2.55
C ASP A 54 -33.54 -2.37 -2.34
N GLU A 55 -32.39 -1.73 -2.13
CA GLU A 55 -31.14 -2.42 -1.82
C GLU A 55 -31.15 -2.98 -0.39
N ILE A 56 -31.76 -2.28 0.57
CA ILE A 56 -31.95 -2.78 1.94
C ILE A 56 -32.89 -3.99 1.95
N GLN A 57 -33.95 -3.96 1.15
CA GLN A 57 -34.89 -5.06 1.06
C GLN A 57 -34.25 -6.28 0.36
N SER A 58 -33.50 -6.05 -0.72
CA SER A 58 -32.70 -7.10 -1.38
C SER A 58 -31.70 -7.74 -0.40
N PHE A 59 -31.04 -6.93 0.43
CA PHE A 59 -30.07 -7.42 1.40
C PHE A 59 -30.73 -8.22 2.52
N ARG A 60 -31.93 -7.81 2.98
CA ARG A 60 -32.72 -8.61 3.94
C ARG A 60 -33.22 -9.91 3.33
N ASP A 61 -33.64 -9.92 2.07
CA ASP A 61 -34.15 -11.11 1.40
C ASP A 61 -33.04 -12.16 1.21
N VAL A 62 -31.79 -11.73 0.98
CA VAL A 62 -30.61 -12.60 0.98
C VAL A 62 -30.35 -13.17 2.38
N LEU A 63 -30.32 -12.34 3.41
CA LEU A 63 -30.10 -12.78 4.80
C LEU A 63 -31.21 -13.70 5.34
N GLN A 64 -32.44 -13.59 4.83
CA GLN A 64 -33.56 -14.46 5.21
C GLN A 64 -33.58 -15.78 4.41
N LYS A 65 -33.05 -15.80 3.19
CA LYS A 65 -32.93 -17.03 2.37
C LYS A 65 -31.92 -18.02 2.96
N ASP A 66 -30.87 -17.54 3.61
CA ASP A 66 -29.86 -18.39 4.26
C ASP A 66 -30.37 -19.11 5.54
N GLY A 67 -31.60 -18.83 5.98
CA GLY A 67 -32.24 -19.49 7.12
C GLY A 67 -32.99 -20.80 6.79
N LYS A 68 -33.12 -21.19 5.52
CA LYS A 68 -33.78 -22.44 5.10
C LYS A 68 -32.91 -23.22 4.12
N VAL A 69 -31.92 -23.92 4.66
CA VAL A 69 -31.22 -24.97 3.94
C VAL A 69 -32.19 -26.15 3.80
N ASP A 70 -32.82 -26.28 2.63
CA ASP A 70 -33.47 -27.52 2.21
C ASP A 70 -32.38 -28.59 2.03
N THR A 71 -32.29 -29.49 3.02
CA THR A 71 -31.33 -30.60 3.09
C THR A 71 -31.73 -31.83 2.26
N GLU A 72 -32.58 -31.68 1.25
CA GLU A 72 -33.05 -32.83 0.47
C GLU A 72 -32.77 -32.67 -1.02
N LYS A 73 -31.81 -33.49 -1.48
CA LYS A 73 -31.35 -33.79 -2.85
C LYS A 73 -30.10 -33.03 -3.28
N TYR A 74 -28.95 -33.57 -2.88
CA TYR A 74 -27.68 -33.24 -3.50
C TYR A 74 -27.16 -34.46 -4.27
N ASP A 75 -27.44 -34.43 -5.58
CA ASP A 75 -26.84 -35.30 -6.59
C ASP A 75 -25.36 -34.89 -6.74
N THR A 76 -24.46 -35.84 -6.49
CA THR A 76 -22.99 -35.69 -6.41
C THR A 76 -22.34 -35.46 -7.77
N LYS A 77 -22.73 -34.41 -8.49
CA LYS A 77 -22.15 -34.06 -9.81
C LYS A 77 -21.37 -32.76 -9.86
N ASP A 78 -21.32 -31.99 -8.78
CA ASP A 78 -20.69 -30.68 -8.81
C ASP A 78 -19.73 -30.48 -7.63
N ILE A 79 -18.57 -31.14 -7.73
CA ILE A 79 -17.46 -31.01 -6.77
C ILE A 79 -16.93 -29.57 -6.76
N ASP A 80 -17.03 -28.87 -7.89
CA ASP A 80 -16.56 -27.50 -8.06
C ASP A 80 -17.46 -26.51 -7.30
N ASP A 81 -18.78 -26.66 -7.41
CA ASP A 81 -19.75 -25.89 -6.61
C ASP A 81 -19.61 -26.13 -5.11
N MET A 82 -19.29 -27.36 -4.70
CA MET A 82 -19.06 -27.68 -3.30
C MET A 82 -17.78 -26.99 -2.76
N LEU A 83 -16.71 -26.97 -3.55
CA LEU A 83 -15.46 -26.30 -3.19
C LEU A 83 -15.63 -24.78 -3.12
N LEU A 84 -16.31 -24.18 -4.09
CA LEU A 84 -16.64 -22.75 -4.11
C LEU A 84 -17.41 -22.35 -2.85
N ARG A 85 -18.46 -23.09 -2.48
CA ARG A 85 -19.24 -22.80 -1.27
C ARG A 85 -18.42 -22.92 0.01
N LYS A 86 -17.46 -23.86 0.08
CA LYS A 86 -16.57 -24.01 1.24
C LYS A 86 -15.55 -22.90 1.37
N ILE A 87 -15.11 -22.34 0.25
CA ILE A 87 -14.25 -21.15 0.24
C ILE A 87 -15.07 -19.93 0.67
N GLU A 88 -16.28 -19.77 0.12
CA GLU A 88 -17.20 -18.66 0.45
C GLU A 88 -17.70 -18.70 1.90
N SER A 89 -17.92 -19.90 2.46
CA SER A 89 -18.30 -20.07 3.87
C SER A 89 -17.13 -19.90 4.84
N GLY A 90 -15.89 -19.75 4.32
CA GLY A 90 -14.67 -19.63 5.12
C GLY A 90 -14.20 -20.94 5.76
N GLU A 91 -14.79 -22.09 5.39
CA GLU A 91 -14.33 -23.42 5.81
C GLU A 91 -12.96 -23.77 5.21
N ILE A 92 -12.65 -23.23 4.02
CA ILE A 92 -11.33 -23.29 3.41
C ILE A 92 -10.77 -21.88 3.38
N ASN A 93 -9.86 -21.60 4.31
CA ASN A 93 -9.25 -20.28 4.49
C ASN A 93 -7.71 -20.30 4.36
N ASP A 94 -7.14 -21.47 4.10
CA ASP A 94 -5.70 -21.64 3.85
C ASP A 94 -5.43 -22.52 2.62
N ILE A 95 -4.36 -22.20 1.91
CA ILE A 95 -3.90 -22.94 0.72
C ILE A 95 -3.59 -24.40 1.08
N ASN A 96 -3.12 -24.70 2.29
CA ASN A 96 -2.83 -26.07 2.69
C ASN A 96 -4.11 -26.91 2.85
N GLN A 97 -5.20 -26.29 3.32
CA GLN A 97 -6.51 -26.95 3.41
C GLN A 97 -7.08 -27.23 2.02
N LEU A 98 -6.93 -26.28 1.08
CA LEU A 98 -7.30 -26.48 -0.32
C LEU A 98 -6.49 -27.62 -0.95
N LYS A 99 -5.16 -27.65 -0.74
CA LYS A 99 -4.26 -28.71 -1.21
C LYS A 99 -4.57 -30.09 -0.62
N ALA A 100 -5.13 -30.16 0.59
CA ALA A 100 -5.54 -31.43 1.20
C ALA A 100 -6.80 -32.05 0.56
N ILE A 101 -7.62 -31.23 -0.09
CA ILE A 101 -8.89 -31.65 -0.70
C ILE A 101 -8.70 -31.99 -2.19
N LEU A 102 -7.78 -31.28 -2.86
CA LEU A 102 -7.50 -31.46 -4.27
C LEU A 102 -6.60 -32.69 -4.53
N SER A 103 -6.87 -33.42 -5.61
CA SER A 103 -5.94 -34.45 -6.09
C SER A 103 -4.68 -33.81 -6.68
N GLN A 104 -3.60 -34.58 -6.75
CA GLN A 104 -2.29 -34.09 -7.23
C GLN A 104 -2.36 -33.50 -8.65
N ASP A 105 -3.18 -34.08 -9.53
CA ASP A 105 -3.42 -33.56 -10.88
C ASP A 105 -4.18 -32.22 -10.87
N GLN A 106 -5.14 -32.05 -9.96
CA GLN A 106 -5.89 -30.80 -9.82
C GLN A 106 -5.04 -29.69 -9.23
N ILE A 107 -4.16 -30.01 -8.28
CA ILE A 107 -3.17 -29.07 -7.74
C ILE A 107 -2.24 -28.58 -8.87
N GLN A 108 -1.69 -29.50 -9.66
CA GLN A 108 -0.82 -29.11 -10.78
C GLN A 108 -1.56 -28.26 -11.83
N LYS A 109 -2.82 -28.57 -12.11
CA LYS A 109 -3.65 -27.79 -13.04
C LYS A 109 -3.97 -26.40 -12.47
N PHE A 110 -4.27 -26.33 -11.18
CA PHE A 110 -4.53 -25.08 -10.46
C PHE A 110 -3.29 -24.19 -10.42
N GLU A 111 -2.13 -24.72 -10.03
CA GLU A 111 -0.86 -24.00 -10.02
C GLU A 111 -0.52 -23.47 -11.42
N ARG A 112 -0.63 -24.31 -12.47
CA ARG A 112 -0.43 -23.86 -13.86
C ARG A 112 -1.37 -22.72 -14.28
N ASN A 113 -2.65 -22.82 -13.92
CA ASN A 113 -3.65 -21.80 -14.25
C ASN A 113 -3.40 -20.49 -13.49
N LEU A 114 -3.03 -20.58 -12.21
CA LEU A 114 -2.64 -19.43 -11.39
C LEU A 114 -1.40 -18.75 -11.95
N THR A 115 -0.32 -19.49 -12.25
CA THR A 115 0.89 -18.92 -12.85
C THR A 115 0.56 -18.19 -14.15
N LYS A 116 -0.29 -18.79 -14.99
CA LYS A 116 -0.73 -18.16 -16.25
C LYS A 116 -1.56 -16.88 -16.01
N LEU A 117 -2.48 -16.88 -15.05
CA LEU A 117 -3.28 -15.70 -14.70
C LEU A 117 -2.42 -14.59 -14.12
N CYS A 118 -1.51 -14.90 -13.19
CA CYS A 118 -0.55 -13.95 -12.63
C CYS A 118 0.32 -13.35 -13.73
N GLN A 119 0.84 -14.16 -14.65
CA GLN A 119 1.62 -13.68 -15.78
C GLN A 119 0.81 -12.75 -16.69
N GLN A 120 -0.45 -13.09 -17.00
CA GLN A 120 -1.33 -12.23 -17.78
C GLN A 120 -1.61 -10.90 -17.09
N GLN A 121 -1.80 -10.89 -15.77
CA GLN A 121 -1.97 -9.65 -15.01
C GLN A 121 -0.70 -8.79 -15.03
N ILE A 122 0.48 -9.40 -14.86
CA ILE A 122 1.77 -8.69 -14.93
C ILE A 122 1.99 -8.10 -16.34
N GLU A 123 1.65 -8.85 -17.40
CA GLU A 123 1.80 -8.40 -18.79
C GLU A 123 0.83 -7.26 -19.16
N GLN A 124 -0.38 -7.27 -18.64
CA GLN A 124 -1.40 -6.24 -18.90
C GLN A 124 -1.26 -5.02 -17.98
N TYR A 125 -0.50 -5.15 -16.90
CA TYR A 125 -0.29 -4.06 -15.96
C TYR A 125 0.63 -2.99 -16.52
N VAL A 126 0.08 -1.78 -16.60
CA VAL A 126 0.82 -0.57 -16.97
C VAL A 126 0.87 0.33 -15.74
N PRO A 127 2.05 0.50 -15.12
CA PRO A 127 2.22 1.44 -14.02
C PRO A 127 1.82 2.86 -14.40
N TRP A 128 1.38 3.65 -13.41
CA TRP A 128 0.91 5.02 -13.63
C TRP A 128 1.95 5.93 -14.29
N TYR A 129 3.24 5.73 -14.02
CA TYR A 129 4.34 6.51 -14.57
C TYR A 129 4.62 6.21 -16.06
N LEU A 130 4.04 5.13 -16.62
CA LEU A 130 4.03 4.86 -18.06
C LEU A 130 2.70 5.29 -18.71
N SER A 131 1.74 5.79 -17.91
CA SER A 131 0.40 6.15 -18.36
C SER A 131 0.23 7.67 -18.46
N ILE A 132 -0.07 8.14 -19.67
CA ILE A 132 -0.17 9.57 -20.02
C ILE A 132 -1.38 10.26 -19.33
N SER A 133 -2.30 9.51 -18.74
CA SER A 133 -3.61 10.00 -18.28
C SER A 133 -3.98 9.60 -16.85
N SER A 134 -3.00 9.30 -15.99
CA SER A 134 -3.31 8.88 -14.61
C SER A 134 -3.99 10.02 -13.83
N SER A 135 -5.24 9.80 -13.40
CA SER A 135 -6.00 10.75 -12.56
C SER A 135 -5.51 10.80 -11.12
N ASN A 136 -4.66 9.85 -10.73
CA ASN A 136 -4.17 9.63 -9.37
C ASN A 136 -2.67 9.91 -9.28
N LEU A 137 -2.23 11.05 -9.83
CA LEU A 137 -0.83 11.45 -9.72
C LEU A 137 -0.48 11.76 -8.25
N PRO A 138 0.70 11.34 -7.76
CA PRO A 138 1.19 11.72 -6.45
C PRO A 138 1.19 13.25 -6.29
N ARG A 139 0.85 13.73 -5.09
CA ARG A 139 0.85 15.17 -4.83
C ARG A 139 2.28 15.69 -4.69
N GLU A 140 2.58 16.79 -5.36
CA GLU A 140 3.84 17.50 -5.18
C GLU A 140 4.02 18.00 -3.73
N ILE A 141 5.25 17.93 -3.25
CA ILE A 141 5.61 18.44 -1.93
C ILE A 141 6.02 19.90 -2.05
N MET A 142 5.32 20.78 -1.34
CA MET A 142 5.84 22.13 -1.14
C MET A 142 6.95 22.09 -0.10
N THR A 143 8.19 22.35 -0.51
CA THR A 143 9.34 22.41 0.38
C THR A 143 10.02 23.77 0.36
N SER A 144 10.48 24.22 1.53
CA SER A 144 11.28 25.44 1.70
C SER A 144 12.75 25.13 2.00
N ILE A 145 13.18 23.88 1.80
CA ILE A 145 14.54 23.44 2.10
C ILE A 145 15.50 24.04 1.06
N ASN A 146 16.51 24.77 1.54
CA ASN A 146 17.61 25.22 0.69
C ASN A 146 18.67 24.11 0.65
N VAL A 147 18.95 23.61 -0.56
CA VAL A 147 19.95 22.58 -0.79
C VAL A 147 21.21 23.23 -1.34
N SER A 148 22.32 23.10 -0.63
CA SER A 148 23.62 23.64 -1.05
C SER A 148 24.73 22.62 -0.84
N LYS A 149 25.47 22.29 -1.91
CA LYS A 149 26.59 21.32 -1.94
C LYS A 149 26.18 19.92 -1.56
N VAL A 150 25.89 19.09 -2.57
CA VAL A 150 25.43 17.72 -2.35
C VAL A 150 26.47 16.70 -2.81
N SER A 151 26.68 15.66 -2.01
CA SER A 151 27.53 14.54 -2.40
C SER A 151 26.90 13.75 -3.55
N PRO A 152 27.67 13.29 -4.56
CA PRO A 152 27.16 12.41 -5.62
C PRO A 152 26.47 11.14 -5.10
N VAL A 153 26.80 10.68 -3.89
CA VAL A 153 26.15 9.54 -3.23
C VAL A 153 24.64 9.75 -3.06
N VAL A 154 24.18 11.00 -2.90
CA VAL A 154 22.74 11.29 -2.78
C VAL A 154 22.01 10.99 -4.08
N VAL A 155 22.64 11.21 -5.24
CA VAL A 155 22.06 10.83 -6.54
C VAL A 155 21.89 9.32 -6.61
N GLN A 156 22.88 8.54 -6.17
CA GLN A 156 22.78 7.08 -6.11
C GLN A 156 21.66 6.61 -5.18
N CYS A 157 21.46 7.28 -4.03
CA CYS A 157 20.34 6.98 -3.14
C CYS A 157 18.98 7.25 -3.81
N ILE A 158 18.85 8.36 -4.55
CA ILE A 158 17.62 8.69 -5.29
C ILE A 158 17.36 7.69 -6.41
N ASP A 159 18.39 7.33 -7.19
CA ASP A 159 18.32 6.32 -8.23
C ASP A 159 17.85 4.97 -7.65
N CYS A 160 18.41 4.58 -6.50
CA CYS A 160 18.00 3.36 -5.80
C CYS A 160 16.53 3.43 -5.30
N CYS A 161 16.09 4.56 -4.74
CA CYS A 161 14.67 4.77 -4.39
C CYS A 161 13.76 4.56 -5.60
N CYS A 162 14.13 5.09 -6.78
CA CYS A 162 13.36 4.94 -8.00
C CYS A 162 13.26 3.46 -8.42
N VAL A 163 14.39 2.75 -8.45
CA VAL A 163 14.42 1.33 -8.84
C VAL A 163 13.66 0.44 -7.86
N VAL A 164 13.77 0.67 -6.56
CA VAL A 164 13.01 -0.07 -5.55
C VAL A 164 11.51 0.18 -5.70
N TYR A 165 11.11 1.43 -5.91
CA TYR A 165 9.71 1.77 -6.15
C TYR A 165 9.16 1.07 -7.40
N ILE A 166 9.90 1.08 -8.51
CA ILE A 166 9.52 0.40 -9.75
C ILE A 166 9.35 -1.10 -9.50
N ALA A 167 10.34 -1.71 -8.83
CA ALA A 167 10.34 -3.14 -8.53
C ALA A 167 9.12 -3.55 -7.68
N LEU A 168 8.84 -2.83 -6.60
CA LEU A 168 7.71 -3.13 -5.72
C LEU A 168 6.37 -2.86 -6.42
N THR A 169 6.24 -1.75 -7.16
CA THR A 169 5.03 -1.45 -7.94
C THR A 169 4.71 -2.57 -8.94
N ARG A 170 5.74 -3.12 -9.60
CA ARG A 170 5.60 -4.25 -10.52
C ARG A 170 5.34 -5.58 -9.81
N LEU A 171 6.00 -5.83 -8.68
CA LEU A 171 5.83 -7.04 -7.90
C LEU A 171 4.39 -7.20 -7.41
N TYR A 172 3.81 -6.11 -6.89
CA TYR A 172 2.46 -6.10 -6.36
C TYR A 172 1.40 -5.76 -7.40
N VAL A 173 1.80 -5.45 -8.64
CA VAL A 173 0.90 -5.11 -9.75
C VAL A 173 -0.11 -4.02 -9.34
N SER A 174 0.35 -3.05 -8.54
CA SER A 174 -0.52 -2.09 -7.87
C SER A 174 0.09 -0.70 -7.87
N THR A 175 -0.69 0.28 -8.32
CA THR A 175 -0.30 1.70 -8.30
C THR A 175 -0.45 2.35 -6.93
N GLU A 176 -1.20 1.72 -6.02
CA GLU A 176 -1.61 2.27 -4.72
C GLU A 176 -0.77 1.73 -3.55
N ILE A 177 0.25 0.93 -3.84
CA ILE A 177 1.06 0.25 -2.81
C ILE A 177 1.68 1.21 -1.78
N PHE A 178 1.93 2.46 -2.16
CA PHE A 178 2.52 3.48 -1.29
C PHE A 178 1.52 4.54 -0.80
N ASP A 179 0.22 4.40 -1.12
CA ASP A 179 -0.80 5.38 -0.70
C ASP A 179 -1.09 5.30 0.80
N VAL A 180 -0.99 4.09 1.37
CA VAL A 180 -1.22 3.80 2.79
C VAL A 180 -0.03 3.04 3.35
N TYR A 181 0.40 3.43 4.54
CA TYR A 181 1.49 2.74 5.23
C TYR A 181 1.15 1.26 5.50
N SER A 182 2.09 0.37 5.16
CA SER A 182 2.04 -1.07 5.43
C SER A 182 3.34 -1.51 6.10
N SER A 183 3.23 -2.19 7.24
CA SER A 183 4.41 -2.72 7.95
C SER A 183 5.15 -3.79 7.15
N GLU A 184 4.46 -4.54 6.30
CA GLU A 184 5.09 -5.55 5.44
C GLU A 184 5.97 -4.89 4.38
N ILE A 185 5.45 -3.86 3.71
CA ILE A 185 6.20 -3.07 2.73
C ILE A 185 7.35 -2.32 3.40
N ASP A 186 7.15 -1.81 4.62
CA ASP A 186 8.20 -1.13 5.39
C ASP A 186 9.41 -2.04 5.66
N VAL A 187 9.20 -3.31 6.00
CA VAL A 187 10.30 -4.27 6.17
C VAL A 187 11.10 -4.44 4.88
N GLN A 188 10.42 -4.57 3.74
CA GLN A 188 11.09 -4.69 2.44
C GLN A 188 11.85 -3.41 2.07
N LEU A 189 11.27 -2.24 2.32
CA LEU A 189 11.91 -0.95 2.12
C LEU A 189 13.10 -0.76 3.07
N GLN A 190 13.05 -1.27 4.30
CA GLN A 190 14.19 -1.24 5.22
C GLN A 190 15.36 -2.08 4.72
N GLU A 191 15.08 -3.24 4.13
CA GLU A 191 16.10 -4.10 3.53
C GLU A 191 16.71 -3.49 2.27
N LEU A 192 15.87 -2.94 1.39
CA LEU A 192 16.26 -2.40 0.08
C LEU A 192 16.79 -0.97 0.13
N LEU A 193 16.35 -0.14 1.09
CA LEU A 193 16.72 1.26 1.27
C LEU A 193 17.23 1.54 2.70
N PRO A 194 18.23 0.79 3.20
CA PRO A 194 18.71 0.91 4.57
C PRO A 194 19.24 2.31 4.89
N PHE A 195 19.70 3.05 3.87
CA PHE A 195 20.13 4.44 4.04
C PHE A 195 18.99 5.35 4.52
N LEU A 196 17.72 5.07 4.25
CA LEU A 196 16.61 5.92 4.74
C LEU A 196 16.51 5.91 6.27
N TYR A 197 16.88 4.80 6.90
CA TYR A 197 16.83 4.58 8.35
C TYR A 197 18.12 4.98 9.05
N GLN A 198 19.18 5.26 8.27
CA GLN A 198 20.47 5.68 8.79
C GLN A 198 20.63 7.20 8.75
N ARG A 199 21.41 7.71 9.71
CA ARG A 199 21.68 9.15 9.84
C ARG A 199 22.49 9.70 8.66
N TYR A 200 23.39 8.90 8.10
CA TYR A 200 24.26 9.30 7.00
C TYR A 200 23.95 8.48 5.75
N PRO A 201 24.08 9.07 4.53
CA PRO A 201 23.98 8.30 3.30
C PRO A 201 25.09 7.26 3.26
N THR A 202 24.74 6.01 2.96
CA THR A 202 25.68 4.91 2.80
C THR A 202 25.96 4.67 1.32
N VAL A 203 27.21 4.31 1.01
CA VAL A 203 27.60 3.95 -0.35
C VAL A 203 26.84 2.68 -0.73
N PHE A 204 26.08 2.77 -1.81
CA PHE A 204 25.32 1.66 -2.37
C PHE A 204 26.15 0.96 -3.45
N PRO A 205 25.89 -0.33 -3.74
CA PRO A 205 26.47 -0.98 -4.90
C PRO A 205 26.20 -0.14 -6.16
N ASN A 206 27.20 0.03 -7.02
CA ASN A 206 27.08 0.86 -8.22
C ASN A 206 25.96 0.38 -9.17
N ASP A 207 25.59 -0.90 -9.11
CA ASP A 207 24.48 -1.47 -9.86
C ASP A 207 23.29 -1.75 -8.93
N TYR A 208 22.51 -0.69 -8.67
CA TYR A 208 21.29 -0.77 -7.84
C TYR A 208 20.20 -1.63 -8.48
N ILE A 209 20.17 -1.77 -9.81
CA ILE A 209 19.21 -2.67 -10.48
C ILE A 209 19.56 -4.12 -10.15
N TYR A 210 20.83 -4.50 -10.30
CA TYR A 210 21.27 -5.85 -9.96
C TYR A 210 21.05 -6.16 -8.48
N TYR A 211 21.32 -5.19 -7.60
CA TYR A 211 21.05 -5.33 -6.16
C TYR A 211 19.57 -5.65 -5.86
N VAL A 212 18.63 -4.92 -6.45
CA VAL A 212 17.19 -5.17 -6.25
C VAL A 212 16.78 -6.51 -6.84
N ILE A 213 17.29 -6.85 -8.03
CA ILE A 213 17.02 -8.15 -8.68
C ILE A 213 17.55 -9.33 -7.84
N ASP A 214 18.75 -9.21 -7.27
CA ASP A 214 19.31 -10.24 -6.40
C ASP A 214 18.47 -10.41 -5.12
N TRP A 215 18.00 -9.30 -4.53
CA TRP A 215 17.06 -9.34 -3.41
C TRP A 215 15.73 -10.02 -3.78
N MET A 216 15.15 -9.69 -4.94
CA MET A 216 13.90 -10.31 -5.40
C MET A 216 14.08 -11.81 -5.65
N LYS A 217 15.20 -12.20 -6.23
CA LYS A 217 15.55 -13.61 -6.46
C LYS A 217 15.72 -14.37 -5.14
N LYS A 218 16.45 -13.78 -4.18
CA LYS A 218 16.71 -14.40 -2.87
C LYS A 218 15.43 -14.66 -2.09
N ASN A 219 14.43 -13.81 -2.24
CA ASN A 219 13.12 -13.95 -1.61
C ASN A 219 12.10 -14.69 -2.50
N GLU A 220 12.56 -15.34 -3.58
CA GLU A 220 11.72 -16.18 -4.46
C GLU A 220 10.55 -15.43 -5.14
N TYR A 221 10.64 -14.10 -5.27
CA TYR A 221 9.60 -13.29 -5.91
C TYR A 221 9.62 -13.36 -7.44
N ILE A 222 10.76 -13.74 -8.03
CA ILE A 222 10.94 -13.78 -9.48
C ILE A 222 11.63 -15.07 -9.91
N GLU A 223 11.12 -15.66 -11.01
CA GLU A 223 11.74 -16.81 -11.67
C GLU A 223 12.54 -16.38 -12.91
N ASN A 224 12.01 -15.43 -13.70
CA ASN A 224 12.65 -14.94 -14.93
C ASN A 224 13.46 -13.65 -14.68
N ILE A 225 14.71 -13.84 -14.26
CA ILE A 225 15.63 -12.74 -13.94
C ILE A 225 15.89 -11.82 -15.15
N PRO A 226 16.24 -12.32 -16.37
CA PRO A 226 16.54 -11.44 -17.51
C PRO A 226 15.37 -10.55 -17.91
N GLN A 227 14.15 -11.11 -17.93
CA GLN A 227 12.95 -10.34 -18.29
C GLN A 227 12.65 -9.25 -17.27
N THR A 228 12.70 -9.59 -15.97
CA THR A 228 12.46 -8.64 -14.88
C THR A 228 13.49 -7.50 -14.89
N ALA A 229 14.77 -7.84 -15.05
CA ALA A 229 15.84 -6.85 -15.12
C ALA A 229 15.69 -5.91 -16.33
N SER A 230 15.26 -6.44 -17.47
CA SER A 230 14.99 -5.64 -18.67
C SER A 230 13.83 -4.66 -18.45
N LEU A 231 12.72 -5.12 -17.86
CA LEU A 231 11.56 -4.28 -17.55
C LEU A 231 11.91 -3.16 -16.57
N ILE A 232 12.53 -3.49 -15.44
CA ILE A 232 12.92 -2.50 -14.42
C ILE A 232 13.90 -1.48 -15.02
N ARG A 233 14.86 -1.93 -15.83
CA ARG A 233 15.81 -1.02 -16.50
C ARG A 233 15.12 -0.10 -17.50
N GLY A 234 14.19 -0.61 -18.29
CA GLY A 234 13.42 0.19 -19.25
C GLY A 234 12.62 1.30 -18.57
N ASP A 235 11.85 0.95 -17.54
CA ASP A 235 11.06 1.92 -16.76
C ASP A 235 11.95 2.95 -16.08
N TYR A 236 13.06 2.49 -15.50
CA TYR A 236 13.99 3.36 -14.82
C TYR A 236 14.61 4.39 -15.77
N GLN A 237 14.93 4.01 -17.01
CA GLN A 237 15.44 4.94 -18.01
C GLN A 237 14.40 6.03 -18.33
N ILE A 238 13.13 5.67 -18.50
CA ILE A 238 12.02 6.62 -18.74
C ILE A 238 11.89 7.59 -17.57
N ILE A 239 11.87 7.08 -16.33
CA ILE A 239 11.75 7.91 -15.13
C ILE A 239 12.97 8.82 -14.97
N LYS A 240 14.19 8.32 -15.21
CA LYS A 240 15.43 9.09 -15.05
C LYS A 240 15.52 10.27 -16.02
N GLU A 241 14.98 10.11 -17.23
CA GLU A 241 14.95 11.17 -18.24
C GLU A 241 13.95 12.29 -17.91
N ASP A 242 12.94 12.01 -17.07
CA ASP A 242 11.93 12.97 -16.64
C ASP A 242 12.03 13.30 -15.13
N ILE A 243 12.63 14.45 -14.83
CA ILE A 243 12.80 14.97 -13.46
C ILE A 243 11.46 15.11 -12.72
N TYR A 244 10.35 15.36 -13.42
CA TYR A 244 9.03 15.44 -12.80
C TYR A 244 8.59 14.05 -12.31
N LEU A 245 8.83 13.00 -13.10
CA LEU A 245 8.54 11.62 -12.66
C LEU A 245 9.38 11.22 -11.45
N VAL A 246 10.68 11.55 -11.43
CA VAL A 246 11.54 11.33 -10.25
C VAL A 246 10.96 12.03 -9.02
N SER A 247 10.60 13.31 -9.16
CA SER A 247 10.02 14.11 -8.08
C SER A 247 8.69 13.52 -7.55
N LEU A 248 7.80 13.11 -8.45
CA LEU A 248 6.51 12.52 -8.08
C LEU A 248 6.68 11.19 -7.35
N LEU A 249 7.62 10.35 -7.80
CA LEU A 249 7.90 9.07 -7.19
C LEU A 249 8.47 9.23 -5.77
N ILE A 250 9.41 10.17 -5.58
CA ILE A 250 9.90 10.53 -4.23
C ILE A 250 8.76 11.09 -3.36
N SER A 251 7.83 11.85 -3.95
CA SER A 251 6.66 12.36 -3.22
C SER A 251 5.74 11.25 -2.73
N HIS A 252 5.56 10.20 -3.53
CA HIS A 252 4.75 9.05 -3.15
C HIS A 252 5.42 8.26 -2.00
N LEU A 253 6.74 8.03 -2.07
CA LEU A 253 7.47 7.46 -0.93
C LEU A 253 7.38 8.33 0.32
N HIS A 254 7.43 9.65 0.17
CA HIS A 254 7.27 10.58 1.29
C HIS A 254 5.87 10.46 1.92
N GLN A 255 4.81 10.32 1.12
CA GLN A 255 3.44 10.12 1.61
C GLN A 255 3.34 8.85 2.46
N PHE A 256 3.93 7.75 1.99
CA PHE A 256 4.01 6.48 2.74
C PHE A 256 4.66 6.68 4.12
N TYR A 257 5.72 7.48 4.20
CA TYR A 257 6.45 7.78 5.44
C TYR A 257 5.99 9.06 6.17
N SER A 258 4.83 9.63 5.82
CA SER A 258 4.39 10.93 6.36
C SER A 258 4.29 10.98 7.90
N GLN A 259 4.04 9.84 8.54
CA GLN A 259 3.96 9.71 10.00
C GLN A 259 5.33 9.50 10.68
N PHE A 260 6.41 9.33 9.92
CA PHE A 260 7.77 9.02 10.41
C PHE A 260 8.70 10.22 10.17
N PRO A 261 8.87 11.14 11.14
CA PRO A 261 9.45 12.45 10.89
C PRO A 261 10.88 12.42 10.32
N LEU A 262 11.71 11.46 10.74
CA LEU A 262 13.09 11.36 10.29
C LEU A 262 13.17 10.94 8.81
N ILE A 263 12.43 9.90 8.43
CA ILE A 263 12.42 9.38 7.05
C ILE A 263 11.71 10.37 6.13
N SER A 264 10.55 10.89 6.55
CA SER A 264 9.81 11.93 5.83
C SER A 264 10.70 13.14 5.55
N LYS A 265 11.43 13.67 6.55
CA LYS A 265 12.33 14.82 6.30
C LYS A 265 13.48 14.51 5.34
N LYS A 266 13.97 13.27 5.32
CA LYS A 266 15.01 12.85 4.37
C LYS A 266 14.47 12.80 2.94
N LEU A 267 13.26 12.27 2.76
CA LEU A 267 12.57 12.24 1.47
C LEU A 267 12.16 13.64 1.00
N GLU A 268 11.76 14.53 1.91
CA GLU A 268 11.53 15.95 1.60
C GLU A 268 12.81 16.62 1.10
N PHE A 269 13.96 16.34 1.72
CA PHE A 269 15.25 16.82 1.24
C PHE A 269 15.60 16.27 -0.15
N TYR A 270 15.37 14.97 -0.41
CA TYR A 270 15.58 14.39 -1.74
C TYR A 270 14.68 15.05 -2.79
N TYR A 271 13.41 15.25 -2.47
CA TYR A 271 12.47 15.96 -3.33
C TYR A 271 12.98 17.39 -3.63
N ALA A 272 13.41 18.14 -2.62
CA ALA A 272 13.97 19.47 -2.81
C ALA A 272 15.20 19.44 -3.73
N PHE A 273 16.10 18.47 -3.53
CA PHE A 273 17.33 18.34 -4.30
C PHE A 273 17.11 17.97 -5.76
N VAL A 274 16.20 17.04 -6.07
CA VAL A 274 15.85 16.64 -7.45
C VAL A 274 15.41 17.86 -8.29
N ASN A 275 14.75 18.82 -7.65
CA ASN A 275 14.28 20.04 -8.29
C ASN A 275 15.34 21.15 -8.45
N THR A 276 16.59 20.92 -8.03
CA THR A 276 17.70 21.87 -8.19
C THR A 276 18.40 21.74 -9.55
N GLN A 277 19.09 22.81 -9.98
CA GLN A 277 19.96 22.77 -11.17
C GLN A 277 21.19 21.87 -10.98
N GLU A 278 21.67 21.72 -9.74
CA GLU A 278 22.81 20.86 -9.40
C GLU A 278 22.49 19.39 -9.73
N TYR A 279 21.32 18.89 -9.32
CA TYR A 279 20.87 17.54 -9.68
C TYR A 279 20.81 17.34 -11.20
N ARG A 280 20.22 18.29 -11.93
CA ARG A 280 20.14 18.25 -13.41
C ARG A 280 21.52 18.14 -14.05
N SER A 281 22.48 18.94 -13.59
CA SER A 281 23.83 18.95 -14.14
C SER A 281 24.56 17.62 -13.92
N ILE A 282 24.40 17.01 -12.74
CA ILE A 282 25.00 15.72 -12.40
C ILE A 282 24.36 14.61 -13.24
N THR A 283 23.02 14.56 -13.34
CA THR A 283 22.32 13.54 -14.12
C THR A 283 22.67 13.61 -15.61
N ILE A 284 22.79 14.80 -16.21
CA ILE A 284 23.23 14.98 -17.60
C ILE A 284 24.67 14.47 -17.82
N SER A 285 25.56 14.65 -16.84
CA SER A 285 26.95 14.16 -16.93
C SER A 285 27.08 12.64 -16.85
N TYR A 286 26.03 11.93 -16.40
CA TYR A 286 25.97 10.47 -16.35
C TYR A 286 25.18 9.85 -17.54
N ILE A 287 24.54 10.67 -18.38
CA ILE A 287 23.77 10.23 -19.56
C ILE A 287 24.63 10.36 -20.84
N ASN A 288 25.60 11.27 -20.86
CA ASN A 288 26.60 11.41 -21.93
C ASN A 288 27.90 10.63 -21.62
#